data_AF-A0A849Q2I2-F1
#
_entry.id   AF-A0A849Q2I2-F1
#
_cell.length_a   1.000
_cell.length_b   1.000
_cell.length_c   1.000
_cell.angle_alpha   90.00
_cell.angle_beta   90.00
_cell.angle_gamma   90.00
#
_symmetry.space_group_name_H-M   'P 1'
#
loop_
_entity.id
_entity.type
_entity.pdbx_description
1 polymer ?
#
loop_
_entity_poly.entity_id
_entity_poly.type
_entity_poly.pdbx_seq_one_letter_code
_entity_poly.pdbx_strand_id
1 'polypeptide(L)' 'MLIEILLFLGIILAIIAVELKDLVHSVLVLAGLGLVVAAIFFLLSAPDIALTQAAVCAGLITFLFLITIHKTERFER' A
#
# COMPACT_ATOMS: atom_id res chain seq x y z
N MET A 1 -11.52 -16.83 -8.67
CA MET A 1 -11.71 -15.65 -9.54
C MET A 1 -11.48 -14.33 -8.82
N LEU A 2 -12.28 -13.94 -7.81
CA LEU A 2 -12.12 -12.62 -7.17
C LEU A 2 -10.72 -12.41 -6.56
N ILE A 3 -10.20 -13.40 -5.83
CA ILE A 3 -8.86 -13.32 -5.21
C ILE A 3 -7.76 -13.17 -6.29
N GLU A 4 -7.86 -13.91 -7.40
CA GLU A 4 -6.90 -13.83 -8.51
C GLU A 4 -6.88 -12.44 -9.14
N ILE A 5 -8.05 -11.82 -9.30
CA ILE A 5 -8.17 -10.44 -9.79
C ILE A 5 -7.52 -9.46 -8.81
N LEU A 6 -7.75 -9.60 -7.51
CA LEU A 6 -7.12 -8.76 -6.50
C LEU A 6 -5.59 -8.94 -6.47
N LEU A 7 -5.09 -10.17 -6.66
CA LEU A 7 -3.65 -10.43 -6.75
C LEU A 7 -3.05 -9.77 -7.99
N PHE A 8 -3.70 -9.88 -9.14
CA PHE A 8 -3.28 -9.18 -10.36
C PHE A 8 -3.27 -7.66 -10.16
N LEU A 9 -4.31 -7.11 -9.53
CA LEU A 9 -4.38 -5.69 -9.20
C LEU A 9 -3.24 -5.29 -8.24
N GLY A 10 -2.93 -6.12 -7.25
CA GLY A 10 -1.82 -5.92 -6.32
C GLY A 10 -0.47 -5.86 -7.04
N ILE A 11 -0.22 -6.74 -8.01
CA ILE A 11 1.01 -6.71 -8.82
C ILE A 11 1.11 -5.40 -9.63
N ILE A 12 0.01 -4.97 -10.25
CA ILE A 12 -0.02 -3.70 -11.01
C ILE A 12 0.30 -2.52 -10.10
N LEU A 13 -0.33 -2.45 -8.91
CA LEU A 13 -0.06 -1.41 -7.92
C LEU A 13 1.40 -1.44 -7.44
N ALA A 14 1.98 -2.63 -7.26
CA ALA A 14 3.38 -2.78 -6.87
C ALA A 14 4.33 -2.19 -7.93
N ILE A 15 4.08 -2.47 -9.21
CA ILE A 15 4.87 -1.92 -10.32
C ILE A 15 4.75 -0.40 -10.34
N ILE A 16 3.52 0.14 -10.26
CA ILE A 16 3.27 1.58 -10.25
C ILE A 16 3.97 2.26 -9.07
N ALA A 17 3.92 1.66 -7.87
CA ALA A 17 4.57 2.22 -6.69
C ALA A 17 6.10 2.38 -6.86
N VAL A 18 6.74 1.49 -7.61
CA VAL A 18 8.18 1.53 -7.90
C VAL A 18 8.53 2.48 -9.05
N GLU A 19 7.67 2.60 -10.07
CA GLU A 19 7.93 3.48 -11.21
C GLU A 19 7.66 4.96 -10.92
N LEU A 20 6.86 5.27 -9.91
CA LEU A 20 6.55 6.64 -9.53
C LEU A 20 7.80 7.36 -9.00
N LYS A 21 8.14 8.48 -9.65
CA LYS A 21 9.25 9.36 -9.23
C LYS A 21 8.92 10.20 -8.01
N ASP A 22 7.64 10.53 -7.84
CA ASP A 22 7.17 11.27 -6.68
C ASP A 22 6.88 10.30 -5.53
N LEU A 23 7.70 10.38 -4.47
CA LEU A 23 7.68 9.54 -3.28
C LEU A 23 6.33 9.61 -2.55
N VAL A 24 5.63 10.75 -2.58
CA VAL A 24 4.31 10.88 -1.95
C VAL A 24 3.28 10.05 -2.72
N HIS A 25 3.33 10.09 -4.05
CA HIS A 25 2.47 9.27 -4.89
C HIS A 25 2.83 7.78 -4.75
N SER A 26 4.11 7.41 -4.72
CA SER A 26 4.56 6.03 -4.47
C SER A 26 4.00 5.48 -3.16
N VAL A 27 4.06 6.27 -2.09
CA VAL A 27 3.56 5.86 -0.76
C VAL A 27 2.05 5.71 -0.74
N LEU A 28 1.31 6.59 -1.43
CA LEU A 28 -0.14 6.44 -1.57
C LEU A 28 -0.53 5.18 -2.35
N VAL A 29 0.19 4.85 -3.43
CA VAL A 29 -0.04 3.62 -4.19
C VAL A 29 0.31 2.39 -3.35
N LEU A 30 1.38 2.45 -2.56
CA LEU A 30 1.75 1.40 -1.62
C LEU A 30 0.67 1.18 -0.54
N ALA A 31 0.08 2.25 -0.01
CA ALA A 31 -1.05 2.16 0.92
C ALA A 31 -2.26 1.50 0.26
N GLY A 32 -2.55 1.84 -1.01
CA GLY A 32 -3.57 1.19 -1.82
C GLY A 32 -3.32 -0.32 -2.00
N LEU A 33 -2.08 -0.71 -2.28
CA LEU A 33 -1.67 -2.13 -2.33
C LEU A 33 -1.92 -2.82 -1.00
N GLY A 34 -1.60 -2.19 0.12
CA GLY A 34 -1.87 -2.71 1.46
C GLY A 34 -3.37 -2.96 1.71
N LEU A 35 -4.25 -2.09 1.21
CA LEU A 35 -5.70 -2.28 1.28
C LEU A 35 -6.20 -3.44 0.41
N VAL A 36 -5.62 -3.64 -0.77
CA VAL A 36 -5.92 -4.81 -1.61
C VAL A 36 -5.56 -6.10 -0.88
N VAL A 37 -4.39 -6.13 -0.21
CA VAL A 37 -3.97 -7.28 0.61
C VAL A 37 -4.91 -7.49 1.81
N ALA A 38 -5.34 -6.41 2.48
CA ALA A 38 -6.32 -6.50 3.55
C ALA A 38 -7.66 -7.11 3.07
N ALA A 39 -8.13 -6.72 1.88
CA ALA A 39 -9.32 -7.30 1.27
C ALA A 39 -9.15 -8.79 0.94
N ILE A 40 -7.96 -9.22 0.50
CA ILE A 40 -7.65 -10.65 0.31
C ILE A 40 -7.74 -11.40 1.65
N PHE A 41 -7.16 -10.88 2.73
CA PHE A 41 -7.26 -11.52 4.05
C PHE A 41 -8.70 -11.62 4.56
N PHE A 42 -9.51 -10.60 4.31
CA PHE A 42 -10.93 -10.63 4.64
C PHE A 42 -11.66 -11.76 3.88
N LEU A 43 -11.39 -11.90 2.57
CA LEU A 43 -11.95 -12.98 1.74
C LEU A 43 -11.46 -14.37 2.15
N LEU A 44 -10.25 -14.47 2.71
CA LEU A 44 -9.69 -15.71 3.25
C LEU A 44 -10.22 -16.07 4.64
N SER A 45 -11.26 -15.40 5.13
CA SER A 45 -11.82 -15.61 6.48
C SER A 45 -10.84 -15.31 7.62
N ALA A 46 -9.86 -14.43 7.40
CA ALA A 46 -8.91 -13.96 8.40
C ALA A 46 -9.16 -12.48 8.77
N PRO A 47 -10.28 -12.16 9.46
CA PRO A 47 -10.70 -10.78 9.70
C PRO A 47 -9.75 -10.01 10.63
N ASP A 48 -9.13 -10.68 11.61
CA ASP A 48 -8.21 -10.04 12.56
C ASP A 48 -6.94 -9.56 11.84
N ILE A 49 -6.44 -10.37 10.89
CA ILE A 49 -5.28 -10.04 10.06
C ILE A 49 -5.65 -8.95 9.05
N ALA A 50 -6.86 -9.00 8.48
CA ALA A 50 -7.34 -7.96 7.57
C ALA A 50 -7.42 -6.58 8.24
N LEU A 51 -7.94 -6.53 9.47
CA LEU A 51 -8.08 -5.28 10.23
C LEU A 51 -6.71 -4.69 10.57
N THR A 52 -5.78 -5.52 11.05
CA THR A 52 -4.41 -5.09 11.38
C THR A 52 -3.67 -4.63 10.13
N GLN A 53 -3.79 -5.36 9.02
CA GLN A 53 -3.20 -4.97 7.74
C GLN A 53 -3.72 -3.60 7.27
N ALA A 54 -5.04 -3.38 7.31
CA ALA A 54 -5.63 -2.10 6.90
C ALA A 54 -5.17 -0.94 7.79
N ALA A 55 -5.17 -1.12 9.12
CA ALA A 55 -4.74 -0.09 10.07
C ALA A 55 -3.25 0.26 9.91
N VAL A 56 -2.40 -0.75 9.75
CA VAL A 56 -0.94 -0.56 9.65
C VAL A 56 -0.56 -0.01 8.29
N CYS A 57 -1.04 -0.57 7.18
CA CYS A 57 -0.69 -0.10 5.83
C CYS A 57 -1.30 1.26 5.50
N ALA A 58 -2.57 1.51 5.82
CA ALA A 58 -3.21 2.79 5.47
C ALA A 58 -2.85 3.90 6.44
N GLY A 59 -2.74 3.60 7.74
CA GLY A 59 -2.45 4.57 8.78
C GLY A 59 -0.97 4.72 9.05
N LEU A 60 -0.39 3.71 9.71
CA LEU A 60 0.92 3.83 10.36
C LEU A 60 2.08 3.95 9.35
N ILE A 61 2.14 3.05 8.36
CA ILE A 61 3.20 3.03 7.35
C ILE A 61 3.14 4.29 6.47
N THR A 62 1.96 4.65 5.96
CA THR A 62 1.77 5.87 5.16
C THR A 62 2.22 7.11 5.93
N PHE A 63 1.81 7.23 7.20
CA PHE A 63 2.16 8.37 8.04
C PHE A 63 3.67 8.45 8.31
N LEU A 64 4.32 7.33 8.64
CA LEU A 64 5.76 7.27 8.84
C LEU A 64 6.53 7.65 7.58
N PHE A 65 6.11 7.16 6.41
CA PHE A 65 6.74 7.52 5.15
C PHE A 65 6.53 9.00 4.82
N LEU A 66 5.32 9.54 4.99
CA LEU A 66 5.05 10.95 4.75
C LEU A 66 5.90 11.86 5.65
N ILE A 67 6.05 11.55 6.94
CA ILE A 67 6.94 12.29 7.84
C ILE A 67 8.39 12.19 7.40
N THR A 68 8.84 10.99 7.04
CA THR A 68 10.22 10.76 6.59
C THR A 68 10.50 11.56 5.31
N ILE A 69 9.59 11.53 4.34
CA ILE A 69 9.70 12.31 3.09
C ILE A 69 9.71 13.80 3.39
N HIS A 70 8.86 14.27 4.30
CA HIS A 70 8.81 15.68 4.69
C HIS A 70 10.11 16.15 5.38
N LYS A 71 10.74 15.26 6.15
CA LYS A 71 12.00 15.57 6.87
C LYS A 71 13.27 15.34 6.04
N THR A 72 13.18 14.71 4.87
CA THR A 72 14.33 14.40 4.02
C THR A 72 14.31 15.32 2.79
N GLU A 73 15.47 15.68 2.26
CA GLU A 73 15.50 16.43 1.00
C GLU A 73 14.90 15.56 -0.12
N ARG A 74 13.86 16.06 -0.79
CA ARG A 74 13.29 15.44 -1.99
C ARG A 74 14.33 15.48 -3.11
N PHE A 75 15.01 14.36 -3.35
CA PHE A 75 15.94 14.17 -4.46
C PHE A 75 15.25 13.92 -5.82
N GLU A 76 13.93 14.13 -5.92
CA GLU A 76 13.08 13.79 -7.09
C GLU A 76 13.29 14.68 -8.34
N ARG A 77 14.46 15.31 -8.52
CA ARG A 77 14.80 15.94 -9.80
C ARG A 77 15.29 14.91 -10.82
#